data_AF-A0A136LWE5-F1
#
_entry.id   AF-A0A136LWE5-F1
#
_cell.length_a   1.000
_cell.length_b   1.000
_cell.length_c   1.000
_cell.angle_alpha   90.00
_cell.angle_beta   90.00
_cell.angle_gamma   90.00
#
_symmetry.space_group_name_H-M   'P 1'
#
loop_
_entity.id
_entity.type
_entity.pdbx_description
1 polymer ?
#
loop_
_entity_poly.entity_id
_entity_poly.type
_entity_poly.pdbx_seq_one_letter_code
_entity_poly.pdbx_strand_id
1 'polypeptide(L)'
;MLKRLDLFVSAHFFDLFLGFLVVLNAAPFLAPVFAHIGWELPAEIIYRVYSFLCHQFDWRSIHIFDHQVAWCTRDVFIWGSFLLVALIVRFKGIKPMPWYWIIPFTVPIALDGVIQTVATIFGYVSADPLYMSTNLMRMLTGTLWGVGLGMVMLPLLYSVSGLTPEAEEKQSRAGRVHPLTVALVAPVLMGVIYVLLVAVWQATSPMHPPANALDFAVKTPVKVEDWLVRTENGL
;
A
#
# COMPACT_ATOMS: atom_id res chain seq x y z
N MET A 1 9.77 -31.11 -18.36
CA MET A 1 9.86 -30.18 -17.22
C MET A 1 9.16 -28.85 -17.54
N LEU A 2 9.60 -28.09 -18.55
CA LEU A 2 9.01 -26.80 -18.92
C LEU A 2 7.50 -26.83 -19.19
N LYS A 3 6.98 -27.80 -19.97
CA LYS A 3 5.52 -27.94 -20.20
C LYS A 3 4.70 -28.19 -18.94
N ARG A 4 5.26 -28.89 -17.94
CA ARG A 4 4.57 -29.17 -16.68
C ARG A 4 4.54 -27.93 -15.79
N LEU A 5 5.62 -27.15 -15.79
CA LEU A 5 5.69 -25.87 -15.09
C LEU A 5 4.72 -24.86 -15.70
N ASP A 6 4.65 -24.76 -17.03
CA ASP A 6 3.74 -23.87 -17.75
C ASP A 6 2.26 -24.15 -17.42
N LEU A 7 1.86 -25.43 -17.47
CA LEU A 7 0.51 -25.85 -17.09
C LEU A 7 0.21 -25.54 -15.62
N PHE A 8 1.17 -25.77 -14.71
CA PHE A 8 1.00 -25.46 -13.29
C PHE A 8 0.83 -23.96 -13.05
N VAL A 9 1.72 -23.13 -13.62
CA VAL A 9 1.67 -21.68 -13.48
C VAL A 9 0.36 -21.14 -14.04
N SER A 10 -0.08 -21.62 -15.20
CA SER A 10 -1.35 -21.22 -15.81
C SER A 10 -2.55 -21.60 -14.93
N ALA A 11 -2.56 -22.81 -14.36
CA ALA A 11 -3.65 -23.29 -13.51
C ALA A 11 -3.73 -22.60 -12.14
N HIS A 12 -2.60 -22.11 -11.63
CA HIS A 12 -2.50 -21.49 -10.30
C HIS A 12 -2.13 -20.01 -10.34
N PHE A 13 -2.23 -19.37 -11.50
CA PHE A 13 -1.72 -18.02 -11.71
C PHE A 13 -2.27 -17.02 -10.68
N PHE A 14 -3.59 -17.03 -10.42
CA PHE A 14 -4.17 -16.10 -9.44
C PHE A 14 -3.71 -16.38 -8.01
N ASP A 15 -3.55 -17.64 -7.63
CA ASP A 15 -3.06 -18.01 -6.29
C ASP A 15 -1.60 -17.62 -6.11
N LEU A 16 -0.77 -17.79 -7.14
CA LEU A 16 0.62 -17.32 -7.17
C LEU A 16 0.70 -15.79 -7.09
N PHE A 17 -0.16 -15.10 -7.84
CA PHE A 17 -0.28 -13.64 -7.81
C PHE A 17 -0.72 -13.14 -6.43
N LEU A 18 -1.70 -13.80 -5.81
CA LEU A 18 -2.13 -13.48 -4.45
C LEU A 18 -1.02 -13.73 -3.43
N GLY A 19 -0.29 -14.84 -3.55
CA GLY A 19 0.88 -15.13 -2.72
C GLY A 19 1.96 -14.05 -2.86
N PHE A 20 2.24 -13.60 -4.09
CA PHE A 20 3.11 -12.47 -4.35
C PHE A 20 2.61 -11.19 -3.66
N LEU A 21 1.32 -10.85 -3.78
CA LEU A 21 0.76 -9.67 -3.11
C LEU A 21 0.86 -9.73 -1.59
N VAL A 22 0.71 -10.92 -0.98
CA VAL A 22 0.90 -11.11 0.46
C VAL A 22 2.34 -10.82 0.85
N VAL A 23 3.32 -11.38 0.13
CA VAL A 23 4.75 -11.10 0.37
C VAL A 23 5.06 -9.62 0.15
N LEU A 24 4.51 -9.03 -0.91
CA LEU A 24 4.67 -7.62 -1.26
C LEU A 24 4.20 -6.69 -0.14
N ASN A 25 3.14 -7.05 0.57
CA ASN A 25 2.60 -6.25 1.67
C ASN A 25 3.23 -6.57 3.03
N ALA A 26 3.65 -7.82 3.27
CA ALA A 26 4.20 -8.22 4.56
C ALA A 26 5.67 -7.83 4.73
N ALA A 27 6.49 -7.97 3.69
CA ALA A 27 7.93 -7.73 3.80
C ALA A 27 8.30 -6.31 4.25
N PRO A 28 7.64 -5.22 3.82
CA PRO A 28 7.96 -3.87 4.28
C PRO A 28 7.85 -3.67 5.80
N PHE A 29 6.96 -4.41 6.45
CA PHE A 29 6.80 -4.41 7.90
C PHE A 29 7.81 -5.31 8.61
N LEU A 30 8.41 -6.28 7.92
CA LEU A 30 9.49 -7.10 8.47
C LEU A 30 10.82 -6.35 8.54
N ALA A 31 11.06 -5.38 7.64
CA ALA A 31 12.27 -4.55 7.66
C ALA A 31 12.54 -3.87 9.01
N PRO A 32 11.61 -3.09 9.60
CA PRO A 32 11.83 -2.46 10.90
C PRO A 32 11.96 -3.48 12.05
N VAL A 33 11.28 -4.64 11.95
CA VAL A 33 11.41 -5.72 12.94
C VAL A 33 12.82 -6.33 12.90
N PHE A 34 13.34 -6.62 11.71
CA PHE A 34 14.68 -7.14 11.54
C PHE A 34 15.75 -6.14 11.98
N ALA A 35 15.58 -4.85 11.65
CA ALA A 35 16.46 -3.79 12.11
C ALA A 35 16.50 -3.73 13.65
N HIS A 36 15.34 -3.77 14.31
CA HIS A 36 15.23 -3.73 15.76
C HIS A 36 15.94 -4.90 16.48
N ILE A 37 15.86 -6.12 15.93
CA ILE A 37 16.51 -7.31 16.52
C ILE A 37 17.98 -7.49 16.10
N GLY A 38 18.56 -6.52 15.38
CA GLY A 38 19.95 -6.56 14.90
C GLY A 38 20.18 -7.46 13.68
N TRP A 39 19.12 -7.88 12.98
CA TRP A 39 19.22 -8.61 11.70
C TRP A 39 19.38 -7.60 10.55
N GLU A 40 20.53 -6.93 10.52
CA GLU A 40 20.82 -5.83 9.60
C GLU A 40 20.73 -6.24 8.13
N LEU A 41 21.41 -7.33 7.74
CA LEU A 41 21.44 -7.78 6.35
C LEU A 41 20.04 -8.11 5.78
N PRO A 42 19.17 -8.88 6.47
CA PRO A 42 17.78 -9.05 6.05
C PRO A 42 17.00 -7.74 5.94
N ALA A 43 17.16 -6.81 6.88
CA ALA A 43 16.49 -5.52 6.86
C ALA A 43 16.93 -4.68 5.64
N GLU A 44 18.24 -4.55 5.41
CA GLU A 44 18.84 -3.82 4.29
C GLU A 44 18.36 -4.36 2.94
N ILE A 45 18.32 -5.69 2.78
CA ILE A 45 17.81 -6.31 1.55
C ILE A 45 16.37 -5.88 1.28
N ILE A 46 15.51 -5.86 2.31
CA ILE A 46 14.13 -5.42 2.15
C ILE A 46 14.10 -3.93 1.80
N TYR A 47 14.75 -3.06 2.58
CA TYR A 47 14.80 -1.62 2.27
C TYR A 47 15.27 -1.37 0.84
N ARG A 48 16.37 -2.00 0.43
CA ARG A 48 16.94 -1.87 -0.92
C ARG A 48 15.99 -2.34 -2.01
N VAL A 49 15.37 -3.51 -1.88
CA VAL A 49 14.41 -4.02 -2.88
C VAL A 49 13.21 -3.08 -3.00
N TYR A 50 12.68 -2.62 -1.87
CA TYR A 50 11.52 -1.73 -1.86
C TYR A 50 11.86 -0.29 -2.26
N SER A 51 13.14 0.11 -2.22
CA SER A 51 13.59 1.44 -2.66
C SER A 51 13.40 1.70 -4.16
N PHE A 52 13.23 0.63 -4.95
CA PHE A 52 12.86 0.72 -6.37
C PHE A 52 11.38 1.03 -6.58
N LEU A 53 10.53 0.68 -5.60
CA LEU A 53 9.09 0.88 -5.64
C LEU A 53 8.66 2.15 -4.91
N CYS A 54 9.42 2.55 -3.90
CA CYS A 54 9.15 3.70 -3.04
C CYS A 54 10.45 4.44 -2.72
N HIS A 55 10.40 5.76 -2.62
CA HIS A 55 11.56 6.54 -2.16
C HIS A 55 11.85 6.40 -0.66
N GLN A 56 10.93 5.81 0.10
CA GLN A 56 11.08 5.47 1.52
C GLN A 56 11.36 6.64 2.47
N PHE A 57 11.11 7.90 2.07
CA PHE A 57 11.33 9.05 2.94
C PHE A 57 10.72 8.87 4.34
N ASP A 58 11.55 9.06 5.36
CA ASP A 58 11.22 8.82 6.77
C ASP A 58 9.93 9.51 7.21
N TRP A 59 9.87 10.82 6.98
CA TRP A 59 8.74 11.68 7.33
C TRP A 59 7.45 11.43 6.53
N ARG A 60 7.44 10.46 5.59
CA ARG A 60 6.26 9.99 4.84
C ARG A 60 5.84 8.57 5.22
N SER A 61 6.56 7.94 6.12
CA SER A 61 6.42 6.54 6.49
C SER A 61 5.86 6.42 7.92
N ILE A 62 5.41 5.22 8.26
CA ILE A 62 5.05 4.84 9.64
C ILE A 62 6.28 4.17 10.25
N HIS A 63 6.53 4.36 11.55
CA HIS A 63 7.65 3.71 12.23
C HIS A 63 7.18 2.60 13.16
N ILE A 64 7.99 1.54 13.23
CA ILE A 64 7.85 0.44 14.17
C ILE A 64 9.22 0.25 14.82
N PHE A 65 9.27 0.27 16.14
CA PHE A 65 10.53 0.19 16.89
C PHE A 65 11.56 1.26 16.48
N ASP A 66 11.10 2.49 16.26
CA ASP A 66 11.88 3.63 15.76
C ASP A 66 12.47 3.48 14.35
N HIS A 67 12.17 2.39 13.64
CA HIS A 67 12.55 2.19 12.25
C HIS A 67 11.35 2.40 11.34
N GLN A 68 11.52 3.16 10.25
CA GLN A 68 10.49 3.33 9.23
C GLN A 68 10.11 2.00 8.57
N VAL A 69 8.84 1.79 8.28
CA VAL A 69 8.39 0.74 7.35
C VAL A 69 9.04 0.99 5.98
N ALA A 70 9.40 -0.07 5.25
CA ALA A 70 10.09 0.06 3.95
C ALA A 70 9.21 0.61 2.81
N TRP A 71 8.16 1.34 3.14
CA TRP A 71 7.22 2.02 2.26
C TRP A 71 6.70 3.27 2.95
N CYS A 72 6.41 4.28 2.12
CA CYS A 72 5.62 5.41 2.59
C CYS A 72 4.19 4.95 2.91
N THR A 73 3.50 5.71 3.76
CA THR A 73 2.11 5.43 4.13
C THR A 73 1.21 5.29 2.91
N ARG A 74 1.46 6.05 1.83
CA ARG A 74 0.65 5.94 0.61
C ARG A 74 0.74 4.54 0.00
N ASP A 75 1.96 4.00 -0.14
CA ASP A 75 2.17 2.70 -0.79
C ASP A 75 1.64 1.54 0.05
N VAL A 76 1.79 1.61 1.37
CA VAL A 76 1.15 0.67 2.32
C VAL A 76 -0.35 0.55 2.03
N PHE A 77 -1.03 1.69 1.86
CA PHE A 77 -2.48 1.71 1.68
C PHE A 77 -2.95 1.44 0.25
N ILE A 78 -2.12 1.70 -0.77
CA ILE A 78 -2.35 1.26 -2.15
C ILE A 78 -2.35 -0.26 -2.21
N TRP A 79 -1.23 -0.87 -1.83
CA TRP A 79 -1.03 -2.31 -2.00
C TRP A 79 -1.84 -3.12 -0.99
N GLY A 80 -2.06 -2.59 0.21
CA GLY A 80 -2.90 -3.22 1.23
C GLY A 80 -4.37 -3.26 0.81
N SER A 81 -4.88 -2.18 0.23
CA SER A 81 -6.23 -2.13 -0.31
C SER A 81 -6.39 -3.05 -1.54
N PHE A 82 -5.38 -3.07 -2.41
CA PHE A 82 -5.38 -3.95 -3.57
C PHE A 82 -5.37 -5.44 -3.15
N LEU A 83 -4.58 -5.80 -2.13
CA LEU A 83 -4.58 -7.13 -1.52
C LEU A 83 -5.94 -7.46 -0.89
N LEU A 84 -6.55 -6.54 -0.15
CA LEU A 84 -7.90 -6.72 0.41
C LEU A 84 -8.92 -7.05 -0.68
N VAL A 85 -8.90 -6.30 -1.79
CA VAL A 85 -9.79 -6.57 -2.92
C VAL A 85 -9.46 -7.91 -3.60
N ALA A 86 -8.18 -8.29 -3.70
CA ALA A 86 -7.77 -9.59 -4.24
C ALA A 86 -8.31 -10.76 -3.40
N LEU A 87 -8.29 -10.62 -2.07
CA LEU A 87 -8.90 -11.59 -1.15
C LEU A 87 -10.42 -11.65 -1.33
N ILE A 88 -11.10 -10.51 -1.45
CA ILE A 88 -12.54 -10.47 -1.73
C ILE A 88 -12.86 -11.18 -3.05
N VAL A 89 -12.10 -10.91 -4.11
CA VAL A 89 -12.28 -11.57 -5.41
C VAL A 89 -12.07 -13.08 -5.30
N ARG A 90 -11.02 -13.50 -4.59
CA ARG A 90 -10.69 -14.92 -4.38
C ARG A 90 -11.76 -15.74 -3.68
N PHE A 91 -12.40 -15.15 -2.65
CA PHE A 91 -13.29 -15.87 -1.74
C PHE A 91 -14.79 -15.62 -1.97
N LYS A 92 -15.15 -14.45 -2.51
CA LYS A 92 -16.55 -14.04 -2.74
C LYS A 92 -16.80 -13.66 -4.21
N GLY A 93 -15.83 -13.05 -4.86
CA GLY A 93 -16.02 -12.44 -6.17
C GLY A 93 -16.75 -11.10 -6.09
N ILE A 94 -16.51 -10.27 -7.09
CA ILE A 94 -17.12 -8.94 -7.21
C ILE A 94 -17.88 -8.91 -8.54
N LYS A 95 -19.06 -8.28 -8.59
CA LYS A 95 -19.77 -8.10 -9.86
C LYS A 95 -18.93 -7.26 -10.82
N PRO A 96 -18.84 -7.61 -12.12
CA PRO A 96 -18.09 -6.83 -13.08
C PRO A 96 -18.53 -5.36 -13.11
N MET A 97 -17.56 -4.46 -13.30
CA MET A 97 -17.79 -3.04 -13.46
C MET A 97 -17.21 -2.57 -14.79
N PRO A 98 -17.77 -1.52 -15.39
CA PRO A 98 -17.11 -0.86 -16.52
C PRO A 98 -15.81 -0.18 -16.05
N TRP A 99 -14.81 -0.17 -16.94
CA TRP A 99 -13.45 0.28 -16.62
C TRP A 99 -13.37 1.74 -16.12
N TYR A 100 -14.28 2.62 -16.57
CA TYR A 100 -14.28 4.05 -16.22
C TYR A 100 -14.57 4.31 -14.74
N TRP A 101 -15.03 3.32 -13.99
CA TRP A 101 -15.18 3.43 -12.53
C TRP A 101 -13.85 3.70 -11.82
N ILE A 102 -12.70 3.45 -12.44
CA ILE A 102 -11.39 3.79 -11.88
C ILE A 102 -11.15 5.31 -11.75
N ILE A 103 -11.84 6.14 -12.55
CA ILE A 103 -11.63 7.59 -12.63
C ILE A 103 -11.84 8.27 -11.26
N PRO A 104 -13.01 8.15 -10.60
CA PRO A 104 -13.23 8.80 -9.30
C PRO A 104 -12.28 8.34 -8.19
N PHE A 105 -11.70 7.14 -8.29
CA PHE A 105 -10.71 6.65 -7.33
C PHE A 105 -9.29 7.12 -7.65
N THR A 106 -9.00 7.47 -8.91
CA THR A 106 -7.69 7.96 -9.35
C THR A 106 -7.54 9.47 -9.16
N VAL A 107 -8.63 10.24 -9.29
CA VAL A 107 -8.59 11.71 -9.17
C VAL A 107 -7.97 12.17 -7.84
N PRO A 108 -8.34 11.62 -6.65
CA PRO A 108 -7.76 12.07 -5.38
C PRO A 108 -6.25 11.89 -5.28
N ILE A 109 -5.72 10.72 -5.67
CA ILE A 109 -4.27 10.45 -5.65
C ILE A 109 -3.52 11.25 -6.71
N ALA A 110 -4.11 11.46 -7.89
CA ALA A 110 -3.51 12.26 -8.95
C ALA A 110 -3.41 13.73 -8.53
N LEU A 111 -4.47 14.30 -7.97
CA LEU A 111 -4.46 15.68 -7.48
C LEU A 111 -3.45 15.86 -6.33
N ASP A 112 -3.52 15.01 -5.30
CA ASP A 112 -2.60 15.05 -4.15
C ASP A 112 -1.13 14.89 -4.59
N GLY A 113 -0.85 13.93 -5.47
CA GLY A 113 0.48 13.67 -6.01
C GLY A 113 1.03 14.81 -6.89
N VAL A 114 0.20 15.37 -7.79
CA VAL A 114 0.60 16.49 -8.65
C VAL A 114 0.84 17.75 -7.83
N ILE A 115 -0.08 18.10 -6.93
CA ILE A 115 0.07 19.28 -6.05
C ILE A 115 1.34 19.14 -5.21
N GLN A 116 1.58 17.97 -4.62
CA GLN A 116 2.79 17.70 -3.86
C GLN A 116 4.07 17.79 -4.72
N THR A 117 4.05 17.28 -5.95
CA THR A 117 5.21 17.33 -6.85
C THR A 117 5.54 18.77 -7.21
N VAL A 118 4.53 19.55 -7.60
CA VAL A 118 4.66 20.97 -7.92
C VAL A 118 5.18 21.74 -6.70
N ALA A 119 4.58 21.54 -5.52
CA ALA A 119 5.00 22.19 -4.28
C ALA A 119 6.43 21.83 -3.87
N THR A 120 6.86 20.57 -4.09
CA THR A 120 8.25 20.15 -3.80
C THR A 120 9.23 20.86 -4.73
N ILE A 121 8.92 20.98 -6.03
CA ILE A 121 9.78 21.67 -7.00
C ILE A 121 9.93 23.15 -6.64
N PHE A 122 8.83 23.85 -6.41
CA PHE A 122 8.88 25.27 -6.05
C PHE A 122 9.47 25.49 -4.66
N GLY A 123 9.14 24.61 -3.71
CA GLY A 123 9.67 24.67 -2.34
C GLY A 123 11.17 24.44 -2.26
N TYR A 124 11.72 23.61 -3.15
CA TYR A 124 13.18 23.44 -3.26
C TYR A 124 13.86 24.73 -3.77
N VAL A 125 13.22 25.43 -4.71
CA VAL A 125 13.72 26.70 -5.24
C VAL A 125 13.61 27.82 -4.20
N SER A 126 12.54 27.84 -3.40
CA SER A 126 12.31 28.88 -2.39
C SER A 126 12.89 28.56 -1.00
N ALA A 127 13.48 27.37 -0.81
CA ALA A 127 13.89 26.84 0.49
C ALA A 127 12.76 26.89 1.55
N ASP A 128 11.52 26.67 1.12
CA ASP A 128 10.30 26.75 1.95
C ASP A 128 9.36 25.59 1.61
N PRO A 129 8.96 24.74 2.58
CA PRO A 129 8.04 23.63 2.31
C PRO A 129 6.61 24.13 2.05
N LEU A 130 6.34 24.54 0.80
CA LEU A 130 5.04 25.10 0.39
C LEU A 130 3.85 24.18 0.73
N TYR A 131 3.99 22.88 0.46
CA TYR A 131 2.96 21.89 0.76
C TYR A 131 3.51 20.45 0.74
N MET A 132 3.08 19.64 1.70
CA MET A 132 3.28 18.18 1.69
C MET A 132 2.05 17.45 2.25
N SER A 133 1.72 16.32 1.63
CA SER A 133 0.65 15.43 2.11
C SER A 133 0.98 14.81 3.47
N THR A 134 0.02 14.88 4.38
CA THR A 134 0.05 14.22 5.70
C THR A 134 -0.09 12.70 5.54
N ASN A 135 0.30 11.91 6.53
CA ASN A 135 0.13 10.46 6.49
C ASN A 135 -1.35 10.04 6.40
N LEU A 136 -2.25 10.82 7.01
CA LEU A 136 -3.69 10.63 6.86
C LEU A 136 -4.15 10.81 5.40
N MET A 137 -3.73 11.88 4.73
CA MET A 137 -4.09 12.11 3.32
C MET A 137 -3.48 11.04 2.40
N ARG A 138 -2.25 10.62 2.68
CA ARG A 138 -1.58 9.52 1.97
C ARG A 138 -2.35 8.21 2.11
N MET A 139 -2.81 7.90 3.31
CA MET A 139 -3.67 6.74 3.57
C MET A 139 -4.96 6.82 2.76
N LEU A 140 -5.66 7.96 2.80
CA LEU A 140 -6.94 8.13 2.11
C LEU A 140 -6.79 8.01 0.58
N THR A 141 -5.84 8.74 -0.01
CA THR A 141 -5.65 8.73 -1.47
C THR A 141 -5.11 7.38 -1.96
N GLY A 142 -4.19 6.76 -1.21
CA GLY A 142 -3.69 5.43 -1.51
C GLY A 142 -4.78 4.35 -1.43
N THR A 143 -5.61 4.40 -0.39
CA THR A 143 -6.73 3.47 -0.20
C THR A 143 -7.73 3.55 -1.33
N LEU A 144 -8.19 4.76 -1.67
CA LEU A 144 -9.17 4.95 -2.75
C LEU A 144 -8.65 4.37 -4.06
N TRP A 145 -7.42 4.71 -4.45
CA TRP A 145 -6.85 4.22 -5.69
C TRP A 145 -6.65 2.69 -5.69
N GLY A 146 -6.11 2.12 -4.62
CA GLY A 146 -5.92 0.67 -4.49
C GLY A 146 -7.24 -0.11 -4.56
N VAL A 147 -8.30 0.39 -3.90
CA VAL A 147 -9.65 -0.18 -3.99
C VAL A 147 -10.20 -0.08 -5.42
N GLY A 148 -10.15 1.10 -6.03
CA GLY A 148 -10.66 1.33 -7.39
C GLY A 148 -9.98 0.47 -8.45
N LEU A 149 -8.64 0.46 -8.44
CA LEU A 149 -7.83 -0.35 -9.33
C LEU A 149 -8.12 -1.85 -9.14
N GLY A 150 -8.18 -2.30 -7.88
CA GLY A 150 -8.47 -3.68 -7.53
C GLY A 150 -9.84 -4.12 -8.04
N MET A 151 -10.89 -3.32 -7.81
CA MET A 151 -12.25 -3.69 -8.21
C MET A 151 -12.43 -3.77 -9.74
N VAL A 152 -11.66 -2.99 -10.51
CA VAL A 152 -11.71 -3.01 -11.98
C VAL A 152 -10.85 -4.15 -12.54
N MET A 153 -9.62 -4.30 -12.07
CA MET A 153 -8.65 -5.24 -12.67
C MET A 153 -8.77 -6.67 -12.16
N LEU A 154 -8.98 -6.87 -10.85
CA LEU A 154 -8.84 -8.19 -10.24
C LEU A 154 -9.95 -9.18 -10.62
N PRO A 155 -11.23 -8.77 -10.77
CA PRO A 155 -12.24 -9.68 -11.30
C PRO A 155 -11.93 -10.15 -12.72
N LEU A 156 -11.40 -9.27 -13.57
CA LEU A 156 -10.96 -9.62 -14.92
C LEU A 156 -9.79 -10.61 -14.85
N LEU A 157 -8.75 -10.29 -14.08
CA LEU A 157 -7.60 -11.17 -13.90
C LEU A 157 -8.01 -12.56 -13.41
N TYR A 158 -8.88 -12.61 -12.41
CA TYR A 158 -9.43 -13.86 -11.88
C TYR A 158 -10.23 -14.64 -12.92
N SER A 159 -11.03 -13.96 -13.75
CA SER A 159 -11.82 -14.64 -14.80
C SER A 159 -10.96 -15.22 -15.93
N VAL A 160 -9.83 -14.59 -16.25
CA VAL A 160 -8.92 -15.05 -17.31
C VAL A 160 -7.99 -16.15 -16.81
N SER A 161 -7.63 -16.13 -15.52
CA SER A 161 -6.62 -17.03 -14.94
C SER A 161 -7.16 -18.13 -14.02
N GLY A 162 -8.40 -18.00 -13.56
CA GLY A 162 -8.89 -18.69 -12.35
C GLY A 162 -10.09 -19.61 -12.55
N LEU A 163 -10.47 -19.95 -13.78
CA LEU A 163 -11.60 -20.86 -14.00
C LEU A 163 -11.16 -22.32 -13.93
N THR A 164 -10.75 -22.76 -12.74
CA THR A 164 -11.01 -24.17 -12.40
C THR A 164 -12.51 -24.28 -12.11
N PRO A 165 -13.22 -25.30 -12.66
CA PRO A 165 -14.66 -25.47 -12.44
C PRO A 165 -15.07 -25.44 -10.95
N GLU A 166 -14.19 -25.93 -10.08
CA GLU A 166 -14.36 -25.93 -8.62
C GLU A 166 -14.38 -24.52 -8.01
N ALA A 167 -13.51 -23.62 -8.49
CA ALA A 167 -13.44 -22.25 -8.00
C ALA A 167 -14.67 -21.43 -8.43
N GLU A 168 -15.18 -21.71 -9.63
CA GLU A 168 -16.40 -21.12 -10.17
C GLU A 168 -17.65 -21.56 -9.38
N GLU A 169 -17.76 -22.85 -9.09
CA GLU A 169 -18.85 -23.40 -8.29
C GLU A 169 -18.84 -22.85 -6.85
N LYS A 170 -17.66 -22.79 -6.23
CA LYS A 170 -17.48 -22.22 -4.88
C LYS A 170 -17.92 -20.75 -4.83
N GLN A 171 -17.55 -19.96 -5.84
CA GLN A 171 -17.91 -18.55 -5.92
C GLN A 171 -19.40 -18.35 -6.21
N SER A 172 -19.98 -19.18 -7.08
CA SER A 172 -21.42 -19.21 -7.36
C SER A 172 -22.23 -19.47 -6.09
N ARG A 173 -21.83 -20.46 -5.29
CA ARG A 173 -22.45 -20.75 -3.99
C ARG A 173 -22.26 -19.63 -2.96
N ALA A 174 -21.09 -18.99 -2.94
CA ALA A 174 -20.76 -17.95 -1.95
C ALA A 174 -21.44 -16.58 -2.23
N GLY A 175 -21.87 -16.35 -3.47
CA GLY A 175 -22.47 -15.10 -3.93
C GLY A 175 -21.45 -13.97 -4.16
N ARG A 176 -21.64 -13.20 -5.25
CA ARG A 176 -20.76 -12.07 -5.61
C ARG A 176 -21.18 -10.79 -4.88
N VAL A 177 -20.21 -10.08 -4.32
CA VAL A 177 -20.46 -8.79 -3.66
C VAL A 177 -20.71 -7.67 -4.66
N HIS A 178 -21.55 -6.70 -4.27
CA HIS A 178 -21.77 -5.50 -5.07
C HIS A 178 -20.55 -4.56 -4.96
N PRO A 179 -20.04 -3.99 -6.06
CA PRO A 179 -18.85 -3.15 -6.01
C PRO A 179 -19.01 -1.90 -5.13
N LEU A 180 -20.19 -1.29 -5.11
CA LEU A 180 -20.48 -0.16 -4.21
C LEU A 180 -20.29 -0.53 -2.73
N THR A 181 -20.59 -1.78 -2.34
CA THR A 181 -20.32 -2.25 -0.98
C THR A 181 -18.83 -2.25 -0.68
N VAL A 182 -18.02 -2.74 -1.62
CA VAL A 182 -16.55 -2.74 -1.48
C VAL A 182 -16.02 -1.31 -1.44
N ALA A 183 -16.51 -0.43 -2.33
CA ALA A 183 -16.13 0.98 -2.40
C ALA A 183 -16.43 1.76 -1.11
N LEU A 184 -17.45 1.39 -0.35
CA LEU A 184 -17.83 2.06 0.90
C LEU A 184 -17.17 1.41 2.13
N VAL A 185 -17.10 0.08 2.17
CA VAL A 185 -16.62 -0.66 3.36
C VAL A 185 -15.10 -0.75 3.39
N ALA A 186 -14.44 -0.96 2.25
CA ALA A 186 -12.98 -1.13 2.23
C ALA A 186 -12.25 0.12 2.75
N PRO A 187 -12.62 1.37 2.38
CA PRO A 187 -11.97 2.54 2.95
C PRO A 187 -12.14 2.69 4.46
N VAL A 188 -13.30 2.34 5.00
CA VAL A 188 -13.54 2.37 6.45
C VAL A 188 -12.66 1.34 7.15
N LEU A 189 -12.57 0.12 6.62
CA LEU A 189 -11.70 -0.92 7.16
C LEU A 189 -10.22 -0.51 7.13
N MET A 190 -9.77 0.06 6.02
CA MET A 190 -8.39 0.57 5.91
C MET A 190 -8.15 1.75 6.86
N GLY A 191 -9.13 2.62 7.08
CA GLY A 191 -9.06 3.67 8.10
C GLY A 191 -8.89 3.11 9.52
N VAL A 192 -9.58 2.01 9.86
CA VAL A 192 -9.36 1.31 11.13
C VAL A 192 -7.94 0.74 11.21
N ILE A 193 -7.46 0.08 10.14
CA ILE A 193 -6.09 -0.45 10.08
C ILE A 193 -5.06 0.67 10.27
N TYR A 194 -5.28 1.84 9.65
CA TYR A 194 -4.43 3.01 9.84
C TYR A 194 -4.35 3.46 11.28
N VAL A 195 -5.49 3.62 11.96
CA VAL A 195 -5.52 4.01 13.37
C VAL A 195 -4.77 2.99 14.23
N LEU A 196 -4.93 1.70 13.96
CA LEU A 196 -4.18 0.64 14.65
C LEU A 196 -2.67 0.73 14.39
N LEU A 197 -2.26 0.99 13.16
CA LEU A 197 -0.85 1.19 12.82
C LEU A 197 -0.26 2.42 13.50
N VAL A 198 -1.00 3.54 13.57
CA VAL A 198 -0.57 4.74 14.30
C VAL A 198 -0.48 4.47 15.80
N ALA A 199 -1.39 3.66 16.37
CA ALA A 199 -1.31 3.26 17.77
C ALA A 199 -0.07 2.37 18.04
N VAL A 200 0.23 1.42 17.15
CA VAL A 200 1.48 0.62 17.23
C VAL A 200 2.70 1.52 17.08
N TRP A 201 2.68 2.46 16.14
CA TRP A 201 3.74 3.43 15.95
C TRP A 201 3.99 4.24 17.22
N GLN A 202 2.95 4.83 17.79
CA GLN A 202 3.03 5.59 19.04
C GLN A 202 3.57 4.75 20.20
N ALA A 203 3.21 3.48 20.28
CA ALA A 203 3.63 2.58 21.35
C ALA A 203 5.09 2.09 21.20
N THR A 204 5.59 1.98 19.97
CA THR A 204 6.87 1.32 19.68
C THR A 204 7.99 2.26 19.28
N SER A 205 7.69 3.51 18.89
CA SER A 205 8.69 4.44 18.36
C SER A 205 8.73 5.76 19.15
N PRO A 206 9.28 5.78 20.37
CA PRO A 206 9.38 7.00 21.17
C PRO A 206 10.34 8.05 20.62
N MET A 207 11.32 7.66 19.78
CA MET A 207 12.27 8.59 19.17
C MET A 207 11.67 9.26 17.92
N HIS A 208 10.80 8.56 17.21
CA HIS A 208 10.08 9.07 16.04
C HIS A 208 8.56 8.99 16.25
N PRO A 209 7.95 9.73 17.18
CA PRO A 209 6.53 9.59 17.47
C PRO A 209 5.64 10.14 16.33
N PRO A 210 4.41 9.61 16.16
CA PRO A 210 3.42 10.29 15.35
C PRO A 210 3.05 11.64 15.96
N ALA A 211 2.65 12.61 15.14
CA ALA A 211 2.33 13.95 15.59
C ALA A 211 1.08 14.00 16.47
N ASN A 212 0.16 13.05 16.28
CA ASN A 212 -1.06 12.83 17.04
C ASN A 212 -1.69 11.48 16.66
N ALA A 213 -2.83 11.14 17.25
CA ALA A 213 -3.52 9.86 17.05
C ALA A 213 -3.92 9.54 15.60
N LEU A 214 -3.94 10.53 14.69
CA LEU A 214 -4.22 10.34 13.26
C LEU A 214 -3.06 10.77 12.37
N ASP A 215 -1.94 11.19 12.96
CA ASP A 215 -0.77 11.75 12.28
C ASP A 215 -1.13 12.79 11.19
N PHE A 216 -2.05 13.72 11.53
CA PHE A 216 -2.55 14.71 10.56
C PHE A 216 -1.61 15.91 10.34
N ALA A 217 -0.43 15.94 10.97
CA ALA A 217 0.51 17.03 10.79
C ALA A 217 1.37 16.83 9.53
N VAL A 218 1.84 17.95 8.97
CA VAL A 218 2.87 17.94 7.93
C VAL A 218 4.24 17.82 8.61
N LYS A 219 5.06 16.86 8.18
CA LYS A 219 6.35 16.50 8.81
C LYS A 219 7.58 16.82 7.98
N THR A 220 7.49 17.71 6.99
CA THR A 220 8.63 18.05 6.15
C THR A 220 9.81 18.54 7.00
N PRO A 221 11.05 18.04 6.79
CA PRO A 221 12.21 18.50 7.53
C PRO A 221 12.44 20.00 7.34
N VAL A 222 12.93 20.68 8.39
CA VAL A 222 13.20 22.12 8.36
C VAL A 222 14.37 22.44 7.42
N LYS A 223 15.40 21.60 7.42
CA LYS A 223 16.57 21.80 6.56
C LYS A 223 16.33 21.12 5.21
N VAL A 224 16.64 21.86 4.14
CA VAL A 224 16.47 21.38 2.76
C VAL A 224 17.35 20.17 2.46
N GLU A 225 18.54 20.07 3.08
CA GLU A 225 19.44 18.92 2.96
C GLU A 225 18.80 17.59 3.40
N ASP A 226 17.86 17.65 4.35
CA ASP A 226 17.19 16.47 4.90
C ASP A 226 15.98 16.02 4.05
N TRP A 227 15.57 16.82 3.05
CA TRP A 227 14.38 16.52 2.23
C TRP A 227 14.54 15.28 1.36
N LEU A 228 15.79 14.94 1.01
CA LEU A 228 16.13 13.81 0.16
C LEU A 228 16.70 12.63 0.94
N VAL A 229 16.82 12.74 2.28
CA VAL A 229 17.24 11.64 3.14
C VAL A 229 16.16 10.57 3.12
N ARG A 230 16.53 9.39 2.63
CA ARG A 230 15.62 8.26 2.51
C ARG A 230 15.46 7.52 3.83
N THR A 231 16.54 7.33 4.59
CA THR A 231 16.56 6.57 5.85
C THR A 231 17.36 7.36 6.90
N GLU A 232 16.79 7.58 8.10
CA GLU A 232 17.50 8.29 9.19
C GLU A 232 18.39 7.35 10.03
N ASN A 233 18.11 6.04 10.07
CA ASN A 233 18.81 5.07 10.94
C ASN A 233 19.91 4.24 10.25
N GLY A 234 20.48 4.70 9.13
CA GLY A 234 21.70 4.12 8.56
C GLY A 234 21.57 2.71 7.94
N LEU A 235 20.36 2.27 7.61
CA LEU A 235 20.09 1.11 6.74
C LEU A 235 19.55 1.55 5.37
#